data_AF-A0A960GAN2-F1
#
_entry.id   AF-A0A960GAN2-F1
#
_cell.length_a   1.000
_cell.length_b   1.000
_cell.length_c   1.000
_cell.angle_alpha   90.00
_cell.angle_beta   90.00
_cell.angle_gamma   90.00
#
_symmetry.space_group_name_H-M   'P 1'
#
loop_
_entity.id
_entity.type
_entity.pdbx_description
1 polymer ?
#
loop_
_entity_poly.entity_id
_entity_poly.type
_entity_poly.pdbx_seq_one_letter_code
_entity_poly.pdbx_strand_id
1 'polypeptide(L)'
;AWAHTDATIEALPLDAPGAVPWWPQERRDVTLHQVLVHVVAETHRHAGHADLLRELVDGSVGYRPDAPNLPPVDTGWWSSYTERLERIAAAATE
;
A
#
# COMPACT_ATOMS: atom_id res chain seq x y z
N ALA A 1 7.34 -8.39 -21.66
CA ALA A 1 6.74 -8.70 -20.34
C ALA A 1 5.27 -8.29 -20.33
N TRP A 2 4.93 -6.99 -20.24
CA TRP A 2 3.55 -6.47 -20.29
C TRP A 2 2.64 -7.06 -21.40
N ALA A 3 3.07 -7.04 -22.66
CA ALA A 3 2.29 -7.64 -23.76
C ALA A 3 1.90 -9.13 -23.58
N HIS A 4 2.70 -9.92 -22.86
CA HIS A 4 2.37 -11.32 -22.56
C HIS A 4 1.33 -11.42 -21.43
N THR A 5 1.46 -10.57 -20.42
CA THR A 5 0.48 -10.45 -19.33
C THR A 5 -0.87 -10.00 -19.88
N ASP A 6 -0.90 -8.97 -20.73
CA ASP A 6 -2.12 -8.45 -21.34
C ASP A 6 -2.83 -9.55 -22.15
N ALA A 7 -2.09 -10.23 -23.04
CA ALA A 7 -2.63 -11.34 -23.82
C ALA A 7 -3.17 -12.49 -22.94
N THR A 8 -2.54 -12.76 -21.79
CA THR A 8 -3.00 -13.79 -20.84
C THR A 8 -4.31 -13.38 -20.17
N ILE A 9 -4.42 -12.12 -19.75
CA ILE A 9 -5.62 -11.57 -19.12
C ILE A 9 -6.80 -11.56 -20.11
N GLU A 10 -6.54 -11.23 -21.37
CA GLU A 10 -7.56 -11.22 -22.43
C GLU A 10 -8.02 -12.64 -22.82
N ALA A 11 -7.12 -13.62 -22.81
CA ALA A 11 -7.39 -14.96 -23.33
C ALA A 11 -8.00 -15.94 -22.32
N LEU A 12 -7.81 -15.73 -21.01
CA LEU A 12 -8.16 -16.70 -19.97
C LEU A 12 -9.28 -16.21 -19.05
N PRO A 13 -10.18 -17.10 -18.60
CA PRO A 13 -11.15 -16.75 -17.56
C PRO A 13 -10.47 -16.56 -16.20
N LEU A 14 -11.13 -15.86 -15.28
CA LEU A 14 -10.61 -15.53 -13.95
C LEU A 14 -10.33 -16.76 -13.06
N ASP A 15 -11.03 -17.87 -13.28
CA ASP A 15 -10.85 -19.13 -12.57
C ASP A 15 -9.83 -20.07 -13.24
N ALA A 16 -9.17 -19.63 -14.32
CA ALA A 16 -8.13 -20.40 -15.00
C ALA A 16 -7.01 -20.79 -14.01
N PRO A 17 -6.69 -22.10 -13.91
CA PRO A 17 -5.69 -22.57 -12.97
C PRO A 17 -4.27 -22.22 -13.44
N GLY A 18 -3.40 -21.92 -12.48
CA GLY A 18 -1.98 -21.68 -12.68
C GLY A 18 -1.17 -22.17 -11.48
N ALA A 19 0.15 -22.27 -11.65
CA ALA A 19 1.06 -22.69 -10.58
C ALA A 19 2.25 -21.73 -10.48
N VAL A 20 2.56 -21.29 -9.26
CA VAL A 20 3.72 -20.45 -8.94
C VAL A 20 4.81 -21.32 -8.32
N PRO A 21 5.82 -21.76 -9.09
CA PRO A 21 6.69 -22.87 -8.68
C PRO A 21 7.61 -22.55 -7.50
N TRP A 22 7.82 -21.28 -7.17
CA TRP A 22 8.64 -20.85 -6.03
C TRP A 22 7.82 -20.56 -4.76
N TRP A 23 6.50 -20.73 -4.78
CA TRP A 23 5.66 -20.62 -3.58
C TRP A 23 5.64 -21.95 -2.80
N PRO A 24 5.38 -21.90 -1.48
CA PRO A 24 5.17 -23.11 -0.68
C PRO A 24 4.09 -24.00 -1.30
N GLN A 25 4.27 -25.32 -1.20
CA GLN A 25 3.47 -26.29 -1.96
C GLN A 25 1.97 -26.18 -1.67
N GLU A 26 1.61 -25.86 -0.43
CA GLU A 26 0.25 -25.64 0.04
C GLU A 26 -0.41 -24.37 -0.54
N ARG A 27 0.34 -23.48 -1.20
CA ARG A 27 -0.13 -22.21 -1.76
C ARG A 27 0.21 -22.00 -3.24
N ARG A 28 0.98 -22.90 -3.86
CA ARG A 28 1.50 -22.70 -5.23
C ARG A 28 0.42 -22.73 -6.31
N ASP A 29 -0.66 -23.46 -6.07
CA ASP A 29 -1.75 -23.61 -7.03
C ASP A 29 -2.72 -22.43 -6.85
N VAL A 30 -2.92 -21.67 -7.92
CA VAL A 30 -3.66 -20.41 -7.91
C VAL A 30 -4.60 -20.31 -9.10
N THR A 31 -5.50 -19.33 -9.08
CA THR A 31 -6.24 -18.89 -10.26
C THR A 31 -5.70 -17.56 -10.79
N LEU A 32 -6.01 -17.24 -12.05
CA LEU A 32 -5.70 -15.93 -12.62
C LEU A 32 -6.21 -14.79 -11.74
N HIS A 33 -7.43 -14.91 -11.20
CA HIS A 33 -8.00 -13.92 -10.27
C HIS A 33 -7.12 -13.70 -9.04
N GLN A 34 -6.66 -14.79 -8.39
CA GLN A 34 -5.81 -14.69 -7.20
C GLN A 34 -4.50 -13.96 -7.50
N VAL A 35 -3.88 -14.26 -8.66
CA VAL A 35 -2.66 -13.59 -9.11
C VAL A 35 -2.91 -12.10 -9.38
N LEU A 36 -4.01 -11.76 -10.06
CA LEU A 36 -4.34 -10.36 -10.34
C LEU A 36 -4.56 -9.54 -9.07
N VAL A 37 -5.33 -10.06 -8.10
CA VAL A 37 -5.53 -9.40 -6.80
C VAL A 37 -4.21 -9.25 -6.05
N HIS A 38 -3.34 -10.27 -6.09
CA HIS A 38 -2.02 -10.21 -5.48
C HIS A 38 -1.17 -9.08 -6.09
N VAL A 39 -1.12 -8.97 -7.42
CA VAL A 39 -0.35 -7.93 -8.12
C VAL A 39 -0.91 -6.53 -7.84
N VAL A 40 -2.24 -6.37 -7.79
CA VAL A 40 -2.88 -5.11 -7.40
C VAL A 40 -2.44 -4.70 -5.99
N ALA A 41 -2.55 -5.60 -5.02
CA ALA A 41 -2.15 -5.33 -3.64
C ALA A 41 -0.66 -4.96 -3.53
N GLU A 42 0.20 -5.67 -4.25
CA GLU A 42 1.64 -5.39 -4.24
C GLU A 42 1.98 -4.05 -4.89
N THR A 43 1.30 -3.71 -5.99
CA THR A 43 1.45 -2.42 -6.67
C THR A 43 1.05 -1.28 -5.74
N HIS A 44 -0.07 -1.41 -5.01
CA HIS A 44 -0.49 -0.41 -4.03
C HIS A 44 0.52 -0.25 -2.89
N ARG A 45 1.10 -1.34 -2.40
CA ARG A 45 2.14 -1.30 -1.35
C ARG A 45 3.36 -0.52 -1.82
N HIS A 46 3.85 -0.80 -3.03
CA HIS A 46 4.99 -0.08 -3.59
C HIS A 46 4.68 1.38 -3.89
N ALA A 47 3.48 1.69 -4.40
CA ALA A 47 3.06 3.06 -4.62
C ALA A 47 3.02 3.86 -3.31
N GLY A 48 2.52 3.27 -2.22
CA GLY A 48 2.54 3.90 -0.89
C GLY A 48 3.96 4.14 -0.35
N HIS A 49 4.87 3.19 -0.55
CA HIS A 49 6.28 3.40 -0.19
C HIS A 49 6.93 4.53 -1.01
N ALA A 50 6.64 4.60 -2.31
CA ALA A 50 7.14 5.67 -3.16
C ALA A 50 6.55 7.03 -2.78
N ASP A 51 5.28 7.06 -2.35
CA ASP A 51 4.63 8.28 -1.86
C ASP A 51 5.29 8.78 -0.57
N LEU A 52 5.57 7.89 0.39
CA LEU A 52 6.34 8.27 1.60
C LEU A 52 7.71 8.87 1.25
N LEU A 53 8.43 8.28 0.28
CA LEU A 53 9.70 8.83 -0.17
C LEU A 53 9.54 10.20 -0.82
N ARG A 54 8.48 10.40 -1.61
CA ARG A 54 8.14 11.70 -2.20
C ARG A 54 7.88 12.75 -1.09
N GLU A 55 7.05 12.43 -0.10
CA GLU A 55 6.74 13.33 1.03
C GLU A 55 8.00 13.75 1.79
N LEU A 56 8.95 12.83 1.98
CA LEU A 56 10.24 13.13 2.62
C LEU A 56 11.14 14.06 1.77
N VAL A 57 11.03 13.99 0.45
CA VAL A 57 11.85 14.79 -0.48
C VAL A 57 11.31 16.20 -0.65
N ASP A 58 9.99 16.34 -0.83
CA ASP A 58 9.35 17.64 -1.14
C ASP A 58 8.62 18.29 0.05
N GLY A 59 8.45 17.57 1.16
CA GLY A 59 7.77 18.04 2.37
C GLY A 59 6.25 18.20 2.23
N SER A 60 5.68 17.89 1.06
CA SER A 60 4.25 17.98 0.79
C SER A 60 3.55 16.67 1.15
N VAL A 61 2.44 16.78 1.87
CA VAL A 61 1.65 15.63 2.36
C VAL A 61 0.28 15.54 1.69
N GLY A 62 -0.27 14.32 1.64
CA GLY A 62 -1.62 14.08 1.14
C GLY A 62 -1.70 13.74 -0.35
N TYR A 63 -2.90 13.37 -0.79
CA TYR A 63 -3.11 12.78 -2.12
C TYR A 63 -3.05 13.79 -3.26
N ARG A 64 -3.91 14.83 -3.22
CA ARG A 64 -3.97 15.91 -4.23
C ARG A 64 -4.37 17.24 -3.59
N PRO A 65 -4.05 18.41 -4.17
CA PRO A 65 -4.43 19.71 -3.61
C PRO A 65 -5.93 19.89 -3.36
N ASP A 66 -6.76 19.32 -4.23
CA ASP A 66 -8.23 19.37 -4.19
C ASP A 66 -8.87 18.25 -3.35
N ALA A 67 -8.09 17.21 -3.01
CA ALA A 67 -8.51 16.08 -2.22
C ALA A 67 -7.31 15.57 -1.39
N PRO A 68 -6.91 16.31 -0.34
CA PRO A 68 -5.67 16.01 0.37
C PRO A 68 -5.72 14.67 1.09
N ASN A 69 -6.93 14.14 1.37
CA ASN A 69 -7.12 12.95 2.22
C ASN A 69 -6.42 13.10 3.58
N LEU A 70 -6.34 14.34 4.07
CA LEU A 70 -5.79 14.70 5.36
C LEU A 70 -6.93 15.09 6.30
N PRO A 71 -6.79 14.85 7.61
CA PRO A 71 -7.76 15.34 8.58
C PRO A 71 -7.83 16.88 8.54
N PRO A 72 -8.98 17.47 8.90
CA PRO A 72 -9.19 18.91 8.87
C PRO A 72 -8.54 19.56 10.11
N VAL A 73 -7.23 19.40 10.25
CA VAL A 73 -6.42 19.92 11.36
C VAL A 73 -5.30 20.81 10.81
N ASP A 74 -4.85 21.77 11.61
CA ASP A 74 -3.74 22.64 11.22
C ASP A 74 -2.39 21.90 11.22
N THR A 75 -1.37 22.51 10.62
CA THR A 75 -0.04 21.92 10.44
C THR A 75 0.66 21.57 11.77
N GLY A 76 0.33 22.27 12.87
CA GLY A 76 0.94 22.05 14.20
C GLY A 76 0.21 21.02 15.06
N TRP A 77 -0.94 20.51 14.59
CA TRP A 77 -1.80 19.62 15.36
C TRP A 77 -1.09 18.31 15.74
N TRP A 78 -0.39 17.69 14.78
CA TRP A 78 0.29 16.40 15.02
C TRP A 78 1.40 16.51 16.05
N SER A 79 2.26 17.52 15.95
CA SER A 79 3.32 17.78 16.92
C SER A 79 2.76 18.02 18.32
N SER A 80 1.71 18.83 18.43
CA SER A 80 1.03 19.09 19.71
C SER A 80 0.42 17.82 20.31
N TYR A 81 -0.15 16.95 19.45
CA TYR A 81 -0.74 15.69 19.86
C TYR A 81 0.32 14.68 20.33
N THR A 82 1.43 14.52 19.61
CA THR A 82 2.52 13.62 19.99
C THR A 82 3.17 14.06 21.30
N GLU A 83 3.46 15.35 21.46
CA GLU A 83 4.00 15.89 22.72
C GLU A 83 3.08 15.60 23.92
N ARG A 84 1.76 15.69 23.72
CA ARG A 84 0.80 15.35 24.77
C ARG A 84 0.87 13.88 25.14
N LEU A 85 0.95 12.99 24.16
CA LEU A 85 1.05 11.55 24.40
C LEU A 85 2.36 11.17 25.11
N GLU A 86 3.47 11.78 24.71
CA GLU A 86 4.76 11.58 25.36
C GLU A 86 4.74 12.00 26.83
N ARG A 87 4.15 13.17 27.14
CA ARG A 87 3.96 13.62 28.55
C ARG A 87 3.14 12.63 29.37
N ILE A 88 2.06 12.08 28.80
CA ILE A 88 1.23 11.07 29.49
C ILE A 88 2.02 9.78 29.72
N ALA A 89 2.77 9.33 28.71
CA ALA A 89 3.58 8.12 28.82
C ALA A 89 4.66 8.25 29.90
N ALA A 90 5.34 9.40 29.97
CA ALA A 90 6.34 9.68 31.00
C ALA A 90 5.75 9.68 32.42
N ALA A 91 4.59 10.33 32.62
CA ALA A 91 3.92 10.39 33.91
C ALA A 91 3.37 9.04 34.39
N ALA A 92 3.13 8.08 33.48
CA ALA A 92 2.66 6.74 33.83
C ALA A 92 3.79 5.79 34.29
N THR A 93 5.05 6.17 34.05
CA THR A 93 6.24 5.41 34.46
C THR A 93 6.85 5.89 35.77
N GLU A 94 6.33 6.98 36.34
CA GLU A 94 6.63 7.48 37.70
C GLU A 94 5.70 6.84 38.75
#